data_AF-A0A180F2J0-F1
#
_entry.id   AF-A0A180F2J0-F1
#
_cell.length_a   1.000
_cell.length_b   1.000
_cell.length_c   1.000
_cell.angle_alpha   90.00
_cell.angle_beta   90.00
_cell.angle_gamma   90.00
#
_symmetry.space_group_name_H-M   'P 1'
#
loop_
_entity.id
_entity.type
_entity.pdbx_description
1 polymer ?
#
loop_
_entity_poly.entity_id
_entity_poly.type
_entity_poly.pdbx_seq_one_letter_code
_entity_poly.pdbx_strand_id
1 'polypeptide(L)'
;MMPGGEKMLLSPGIGAERKSDVPLGRSDVRVLDISAASSWNGTGIKAVLSATERKEGKPSLHAISDSDTKLNGAIRESSHVHVRDTGHTMALPAEKPYGEDKHFKACTKGRQ
;
A
#
# COMPACT_ATOMS: atom_id res chain seq x y z
N MET A 1 -22.89 -12.29 7.73
CA MET A 1 -21.76 -11.62 7.05
C MET A 1 -22.36 -10.77 5.95
N MET A 2 -22.16 -9.45 5.98
CA MET A 2 -22.68 -8.57 4.92
C MET A 2 -21.76 -8.68 3.70
N PRO A 3 -22.27 -8.99 2.49
CA PRO A 3 -21.49 -8.89 1.26
C PRO A 3 -20.88 -7.49 1.15
N GLY A 4 -19.58 -7.40 0.84
CA GLY A 4 -18.87 -6.12 0.66
C GLY A 4 -18.29 -5.49 1.94
N GLY A 5 -18.35 -6.16 3.09
CA GLY A 5 -17.71 -5.70 4.34
C GLY A 5 -16.23 -6.07 4.48
N GLU A 6 -15.67 -6.82 3.53
CA GLU A 6 -14.29 -7.28 3.56
C GLU A 6 -13.32 -6.17 3.16
N LYS A 7 -12.16 -6.15 3.82
CA LYS A 7 -11.05 -5.27 3.51
C LYS A 7 -10.08 -5.98 2.59
N MET A 8 -9.85 -5.40 1.43
CA MET A 8 -8.87 -5.89 0.46
C MET A 8 -7.47 -5.40 0.82
N LEU A 9 -6.49 -6.30 0.74
CA LEU A 9 -5.06 -6.00 0.72
C LEU A 9 -4.54 -6.33 -0.68
N LEU A 10 -4.15 -5.29 -1.41
CA LEU A 10 -3.56 -5.40 -2.74
C LEU A 10 -2.04 -5.26 -2.61
N SER A 11 -1.29 -6.22 -3.18
CA SER A 11 0.17 -6.19 -3.20
C SER A 11 0.69 -5.98 -4.63
N PRO A 12 0.85 -4.73 -5.07
CA PRO A 12 1.51 -4.42 -6.33
C PRO A 12 3.02 -4.54 -6.19
N GLY A 13 3.69 -4.92 -7.27
CA GLY A 13 5.13 -5.06 -7.35
C GLY A 13 5.71 -4.39 -8.59
N ILE A 14 6.91 -3.87 -8.44
CA ILE A 14 7.75 -3.33 -9.52
C ILE A 14 9.16 -3.92 -9.40
N GLY A 15 9.94 -3.86 -10.48
CA GLY A 15 11.38 -4.15 -10.39
C GLY A 15 12.08 -3.13 -9.50
N ALA A 16 12.95 -3.59 -8.60
CA ALA A 16 13.71 -2.71 -7.71
C ALA A 16 14.77 -1.88 -8.47
N GLU A 17 15.28 -2.41 -9.58
CA GLU A 17 16.28 -1.74 -10.41
C GLU A 17 15.63 -0.74 -11.37
N ARG A 18 16.12 0.50 -11.35
CA ARG A 18 15.78 1.51 -12.34
C ARG A 18 16.35 1.09 -13.70
N LYS A 19 15.46 0.86 -14.67
CA LYS A 19 15.84 0.43 -16.03
C LYS A 19 16.15 1.59 -16.98
N SER A 20 15.62 2.78 -16.73
CA SER A 20 15.82 3.96 -17.58
C SER A 20 15.49 5.25 -16.81
N ASP A 21 15.64 6.40 -17.47
CA ASP A 21 15.20 7.70 -16.96
C ASP A 21 13.71 7.98 -17.17
N VAL A 22 12.99 7.06 -17.81
CA VAL A 22 11.54 7.17 -18.01
C VAL A 22 10.81 6.83 -16.71
N PRO A 23 9.85 7.66 -16.27
CA PRO A 23 8.99 7.35 -15.13
C PRO A 23 8.24 6.03 -15.31
N LEU A 24 7.98 5.33 -14.21
CA LEU A 24 7.22 4.09 -14.21
C LEU A 24 5.79 4.32 -14.73
N GLY A 25 5.34 3.45 -15.61
CA GLY A 25 3.97 3.38 -16.10
C GLY A 25 3.18 2.24 -15.46
N ARG A 26 1.88 2.17 -15.78
CA ARG A 26 1.02 1.07 -15.32
C ARG A 26 1.49 -0.31 -15.79
N SER A 27 2.10 -0.38 -16.98
CA SER A 27 2.65 -1.61 -17.55
C SER A 27 3.84 -2.18 -16.77
N ASP A 28 4.51 -1.36 -15.97
CA ASP A 28 5.66 -1.78 -15.15
C ASP A 28 5.23 -2.39 -13.82
N VAL A 29 3.97 -2.17 -13.42
CA VAL A 29 3.39 -2.68 -12.18
C VAL A 29 2.71 -4.02 -12.43
N ARG A 30 3.01 -4.99 -11.59
CA ARG A 30 2.32 -6.29 -11.57
C ARG A 30 1.56 -6.47 -10.27
N VAL A 31 0.40 -7.11 -10.35
CA VAL A 31 -0.32 -7.55 -9.16
C VAL A 31 0.33 -8.87 -8.70
N LEU A 32 1.00 -8.84 -7.55
CA LEU A 32 1.64 -10.02 -6.98
C LEU A 32 0.63 -10.87 -6.19
N ASP A 33 -0.23 -10.19 -5.43
CA ASP A 33 -1.29 -10.80 -4.63
C ASP A 33 -2.52 -9.88 -4.49
N ILE A 34 -3.70 -10.51 -4.37
CA ILE A 34 -4.95 -9.88 -3.95
C ILE A 34 -5.53 -10.76 -2.85
N SER A 35 -5.60 -10.22 -1.64
CA SER A 35 -6.18 -10.89 -0.48
C SER A 35 -7.34 -10.10 0.10
N ALA A 36 -8.35 -10.78 0.63
CA ALA A 36 -9.49 -10.15 1.30
C ALA A 36 -9.71 -10.78 2.67
N ALA A 37 -10.02 -9.95 3.67
CA ALA A 37 -10.33 -10.40 5.01
C ALA A 37 -11.34 -9.45 5.68
N SER A 38 -12.15 -9.95 6.61
CA SER A 38 -13.06 -9.11 7.42
C SER A 38 -12.30 -8.04 8.20
N SER A 39 -11.05 -8.30 8.57
CA SER A 39 -10.12 -7.33 9.13
C SER A 39 -8.67 -7.76 8.93
N TRP A 40 -7.75 -6.79 8.95
CA TRP A 40 -6.31 -7.03 8.93
C TRP A 40 -5.67 -6.71 10.28
N ASN A 41 -4.64 -7.48 10.62
CA ASN A 41 -3.70 -7.24 11.72
C ASN A 41 -2.26 -7.50 11.22
N GLY A 42 -1.25 -7.15 12.04
CA GLY A 42 0.15 -7.26 11.63
C GLY A 42 0.56 -8.67 11.20
N THR A 43 0.11 -9.69 11.94
CA THR A 43 0.40 -11.11 11.64
C THR A 43 -0.18 -11.54 10.29
N GLY A 44 -1.45 -11.20 10.00
CA GLY A 44 -2.10 -11.54 8.75
C GLY A 44 -1.43 -10.87 7.55
N ILE A 45 -1.08 -9.59 7.69
CA ILE A 45 -0.36 -8.84 6.65
C ILE A 45 1.02 -9.48 6.39
N LYS A 46 1.77 -9.79 7.46
CA LYS A 46 3.09 -10.44 7.34
C LYS A 46 2.99 -11.80 6.65
N ALA A 47 1.96 -12.58 6.93
CA ALA A 47 1.72 -13.86 6.27
C ALA A 47 1.48 -13.69 4.76
N VAL A 48 0.70 -12.68 4.35
CA VAL A 48 0.50 -12.34 2.93
C VAL A 48 1.80 -11.93 2.27
N LEU A 49 2.60 -11.07 2.90
CA LEU A 49 3.91 -10.66 2.38
C LEU A 49 4.82 -11.88 2.17
N SER A 50 4.99 -12.73 3.18
CA SER A 50 5.83 -13.92 3.06
C SER A 50 5.32 -14.94 2.03
N ALA A 51 4.00 -15.10 1.89
CA ALA A 51 3.41 -15.95 0.87
C ALA A 51 3.68 -15.39 -0.54
N THR A 52 3.58 -14.08 -0.70
CA THR A 52 3.86 -13.37 -1.95
C THR A 52 5.33 -13.52 -2.35
N GLU A 53 6.28 -13.32 -1.43
CA GLU A 53 7.71 -13.51 -1.69
C GLU A 53 8.05 -14.96 -2.07
N ARG A 54 7.44 -15.93 -1.39
CA ARG A 54 7.60 -17.35 -1.72
C ARG A 54 7.09 -17.65 -3.13
N LYS A 55 5.95 -17.08 -3.53
CA LYS A 55 5.36 -17.25 -4.86
C LYS A 55 6.24 -16.64 -5.96
N GLU A 56 6.79 -15.44 -5.72
CA GLU A 56 7.67 -14.77 -6.67
C GLU A 56 9.08 -15.39 -6.72
N GLY A 57 9.44 -16.23 -5.75
CA GLY A 57 10.74 -16.90 -5.66
C GLY A 57 11.91 -15.95 -5.41
N LYS A 58 11.63 -14.69 -5.07
CA LYS A 58 12.62 -13.64 -4.81
C LYS A 58 12.15 -12.81 -3.62
N PRO A 59 13.01 -12.59 -2.60
CA PRO A 59 12.67 -11.71 -1.50
C PRO A 59 12.57 -10.27 -2.02
N SER A 60 11.62 -9.51 -1.49
CA SER A 60 11.50 -8.11 -1.84
C SER A 60 12.35 -7.27 -0.88
N LEU A 61 13.12 -6.33 -1.42
CA LEU A 61 14.06 -5.55 -0.61
C LEU A 61 13.37 -4.39 0.13
N HIS A 62 12.32 -3.86 -0.50
CA HIS A 62 11.59 -2.69 -0.03
C HIS A 62 10.09 -2.97 -0.02
N ALA A 63 9.40 -2.46 1.00
CA ALA A 63 7.94 -2.40 1.03
C ALA A 63 7.52 -0.93 1.06
N ILE A 64 6.62 -0.54 0.16
CA ILE A 64 6.02 0.80 0.12
C ILE A 64 4.60 0.68 0.66
N SER A 65 4.24 1.47 1.67
CA SER A 65 2.87 1.52 2.18
C SER A 65 2.49 2.91 2.66
N ASP A 66 1.19 3.12 2.83
CA ASP A 66 0.64 4.26 3.53
C ASP A 66 1.00 4.25 5.03
N SER A 67 0.39 5.18 5.78
CA SER A 67 0.67 5.38 7.19
C SER A 67 -0.12 4.49 8.15
N ASP A 68 -0.90 3.51 7.67
CA ASP A 68 -1.70 2.63 8.53
C ASP A 68 -0.84 1.90 9.56
N THR A 69 -1.25 1.93 10.83
CA THR A 69 -0.45 1.42 11.94
C THR A 69 -0.20 -0.08 11.87
N LYS A 70 -1.12 -0.85 11.27
CA LYS A 70 -1.01 -2.30 11.15
C LYS A 70 -0.07 -2.67 10.01
N LEU A 71 -0.15 -1.96 8.88
CA LEU A 71 0.82 -2.09 7.78
C LEU A 71 2.23 -1.75 8.28
N ASN A 72 2.38 -0.64 9.01
CA ASN A 72 3.69 -0.23 9.54
C ASN A 72 4.26 -1.27 10.51
N GLY A 73 3.43 -1.79 11.41
CA GLY A 73 3.83 -2.85 12.33
C GLY A 73 4.28 -4.10 11.59
N ALA A 74 3.49 -4.57 10.63
CA ALA A 74 3.80 -5.76 9.84
C ALA A 74 5.12 -5.62 9.07
N ILE A 75 5.35 -4.47 8.42
CA ILE A 75 6.55 -4.22 7.64
C ILE A 75 7.77 -4.07 8.57
N ARG A 76 7.64 -3.35 9.69
CA ARG A 76 8.73 -3.20 10.67
C ARG A 76 9.17 -4.53 11.28
N GLU A 77 8.23 -5.45 11.50
CA GLU A 77 8.51 -6.80 12.00
C GLU A 77 8.93 -7.79 10.90
N SER A 78 8.98 -7.33 9.65
CA SER A 78 9.49 -8.10 8.51
C SER A 78 10.94 -7.73 8.20
N SER A 79 11.55 -8.41 7.23
CA SER A 79 12.93 -8.12 6.77
C SER A 79 13.02 -6.95 5.77
N HIS A 80 11.91 -6.28 5.48
CA HIS A 80 11.84 -5.26 4.43
C HIS A 80 12.32 -3.90 4.91
N VAL A 81 12.97 -3.15 4.03
CA VAL A 81 13.14 -1.70 4.22
C VAL A 81 11.81 -1.02 3.96
N HIS A 82 11.26 -0.35 4.97
CA HIS A 82 9.98 0.36 4.84
C HIS A 82 10.19 1.73 4.20
N VAL A 83 9.57 1.94 3.04
CA VAL A 83 9.49 3.24 2.37
C VAL A 83 8.07 3.78 2.54
N ARG A 84 7.96 4.99 3.07
CA ARG A 84 6.65 5.64 3.28
C ARG A 84 6.11 6.15 1.95
N ASP A 85 4.84 5.88 1.67
CA ASP A 85 4.15 6.50 0.55
C ASP A 85 4.20 8.03 0.71
N THR A 86 4.90 8.70 -0.18
CA THR A 86 5.09 10.16 -0.12
C THR A 86 3.78 10.90 -0.38
N GLY A 87 2.95 10.42 -1.31
CA GLY A 87 1.67 11.04 -1.61
C GLY A 87 0.74 11.03 -0.40
N HIS A 88 0.59 9.88 0.24
CA HIS A 88 -0.19 9.74 1.46
C HIS A 88 0.41 10.55 2.62
N THR A 89 1.74 10.49 2.79
CA THR A 89 2.44 11.25 3.84
C THR A 89 2.24 12.76 3.68
N MET A 90 2.23 13.28 2.45
CA MET A 90 2.01 14.70 2.16
C MET A 90 0.53 15.11 2.24
N ALA A 91 -0.40 14.19 2.00
CA ALA A 91 -1.83 14.47 2.08
C ALA A 91 -2.29 14.76 3.52
N LEU A 92 -1.77 14.02 4.50
CA LEU A 92 -2.18 14.14 5.91
C LEU A 92 -2.00 15.58 6.50
N PRO A 93 -0.84 16.25 6.32
CA PRO A 93 -0.69 17.64 6.74
C PRO A 93 -1.62 18.63 6.03
N ALA A 94 -2.01 18.35 4.78
CA ALA A 94 -2.93 19.20 4.03
C ALA A 94 -4.39 19.01 4.48
N GLU A 95 -4.77 17.81 4.88
CA GLU A 95 -6.10 17.51 5.40
C GLU A 95 -6.38 18.21 6.73
N LYS A 96 -5.37 18.40 7.59
CA LYS A 96 -5.56 19.04 8.90
C LYS A 96 -6.11 20.50 8.83
N PRO A 97 -5.55 21.42 8.04
CA PRO A 97 -6.09 22.78 7.89
C PRO A 97 -7.22 22.90 6.88
N TYR A 98 -7.25 22.06 5.83
CA TYR A 98 -8.18 22.22 4.70
C TYR A 98 -9.27 21.15 4.64
N GLY A 99 -9.28 20.17 5.55
CA GLY A 99 -10.19 19.03 5.52
C GLY A 99 -11.66 19.43 5.47
N GLU A 100 -12.02 20.57 6.08
CA GLU A 100 -13.37 21.14 6.08
C GLU A 100 -13.64 22.15 4.95
N ASP A 101 -12.61 22.58 4.21
CA ASP A 101 -12.74 23.51 3.10
C ASP A 101 -13.51 22.90 1.93
N LYS A 102 -14.42 23.69 1.34
CA LYS A 102 -15.30 23.23 0.26
C LYS A 102 -14.53 22.88 -1.01
N HIS A 103 -13.49 23.64 -1.35
CA HIS A 103 -12.67 23.39 -2.53
C HIS A 103 -11.77 22.18 -2.32
N PHE A 104 -11.16 22.05 -1.14
CA PHE A 104 -10.38 20.87 -0.79
C PHE A 104 -11.23 19.60 -0.85
N LYS A 105 -12.42 19.59 -0.25
CA LYS A 105 -13.37 18.46 -0.35
C LYS A 105 -13.76 18.13 -1.79
N ALA A 106 -13.90 19.13 -2.66
CA ALA A 106 -14.22 18.91 -4.08
C ALA A 106 -13.07 18.21 -4.83
N CYS A 107 -11.83 18.40 -4.40
CA CYS A 107 -10.63 17.78 -4.98
C CYS A 107 -10.28 16.43 -4.36
N THR A 108 -10.69 16.16 -3.11
CA THR A 108 -10.32 14.93 -2.36
C THR A 108 -11.44 13.90 -2.28
N LYS A 109 -12.71 14.29 -2.47
CA LYS A 109 -13.78 13.31 -2.70
C LYS A 109 -13.59 12.71 -4.08
N GLY A 110 -12.89 11.58 -4.14
CA GLY A 110 -12.97 10.67 -5.27
C GLY A 110 -14.45 10.46 -5.60
N ARG A 111 -14.80 10.56 -6.88
CA ARG A 111 -16.09 10.12 -7.40
C ARG A 111 -16.32 8.69 -6.86
N GLN A 112 -17.21 8.56 -5.89
CA GLN A 112 -17.82 7.27 -5.53
C GLN A 112 -18.93 6.98 -6.53
#